data_AF-A0A932P8Q2-F1
#
_entry.id   AF-A0A932P8Q2-F1
#
_cell.length_a   1.000
_cell.length_b   1.000
_cell.length_c   1.000
_cell.angle_alpha   90.00
_cell.angle_beta   90.00
_cell.angle_gamma   90.00
#
_symmetry.space_group_name_H-M   'P 1'
#
loop_
_entity.id
_entity.type
_entity.pdbx_description
1 polymer ?
#
loop_
_entity_poly.entity_id
_entity_poly.type
_entity_poly.pdbx_seq_one_letter_code
_entity_poly.pdbx_strand_id
1 'polypeptide(L)'
;RVLNLPMTTTIRKLVLPSALPYIFTGLRLSLGVGWMVLIAAEMLAQNPGLGKFVWDEFQNGSSQSLAKIMVAVITIGLIGFLLDRVMLAFQAMFSYSATR
;
A
#
# COMPACT_ATOMS: atom_id res chain seq x y z
N ARG A 1 28.63 25.72 -3.72
CA ARG A 1 28.70 25.82 -2.24
C ARG A 1 28.97 27.28 -1.82
N VAL A 2 28.15 28.23 -2.26
CA VAL A 2 28.43 29.69 -2.13
C VAL A 2 27.32 30.50 -1.46
N LEU A 3 26.22 29.86 -1.05
CA LEU A 3 25.17 30.49 -0.24
C LEU A 3 25.23 29.90 1.17
N ASN A 4 25.75 30.70 2.10
CA ASN A 4 25.93 30.40 3.51
C ASN A 4 24.56 30.45 4.23
N LEU A 5 23.65 29.53 3.88
CA LEU A 5 22.29 29.49 4.40
C LEU A 5 22.20 28.52 5.59
N PRO A 6 21.48 28.87 6.67
CA PRO A 6 21.30 28.01 7.82
C PRO A 6 20.68 26.67 7.41
N MET A 7 21.21 25.56 7.97
CA MET A 7 20.84 24.17 7.63
C MET A 7 19.32 23.94 7.58
N THR A 8 18.58 24.60 8.47
CA THR A 8 17.11 24.54 8.56
C THR A 8 16.41 25.04 7.30
N THR A 9 16.93 26.09 6.66
CA THR A 9 16.35 26.67 5.43
C THR A 9 16.67 25.82 4.21
N THR A 10 17.90 25.27 4.14
CA THR A 10 18.31 24.36 3.07
C THR A 10 17.51 23.05 3.11
N ILE A 11 17.32 22.46 4.30
CA ILE A 11 16.53 21.23 4.45
C ILE A 11 15.06 21.45 4.05
N ARG A 12 14.42 22.54 4.52
CA ARG A 12 12.99 22.77 4.27
C ARG A 12 12.65 23.27 2.86
N LYS A 13 13.48 24.13 2.26
CA LYS A 13 13.18 24.74 0.96
C LYS A 13 13.82 24.03 -0.24
N LEU A 14 14.87 23.24 -0.04
CA LEU A 14 15.60 22.60 -1.14
C LEU A 14 15.46 21.08 -1.11
N VAL A 15 15.72 20.46 0.05
CA VAL A 15 15.75 18.99 0.19
C VAL A 15 14.34 18.41 0.29
N LEU A 16 13.46 19.00 1.10
CA LEU A 16 12.07 18.55 1.26
C LEU A 16 11.29 18.46 -0.06
N PRO A 17 11.22 19.50 -0.91
CA PRO A 17 10.52 19.41 -2.20
C PRO A 17 11.15 18.39 -3.15
N SER A 18 12.48 18.24 -3.12
CA SER A 18 13.18 17.28 -3.97
C SER A 18 13.06 15.84 -3.48
N ALA A 19 12.91 15.62 -2.17
CA ALA A 19 12.83 14.30 -1.54
C ALA A 19 11.39 13.77 -1.42
N LEU A 20 10.38 14.64 -1.40
CA LEU A 20 8.95 14.27 -1.39
C LEU A 20 8.60 13.18 -2.42
N PRO A 21 8.94 13.29 -3.72
CA PRO A 21 8.62 12.24 -4.68
C PRO A 21 9.26 10.89 -4.34
N TYR A 22 10.48 10.89 -3.77
CA TYR A 22 11.17 9.66 -3.33
C TYR A 22 10.58 9.05 -2.05
N ILE A 23 10.03 9.87 -1.15
CA ILE A 23 9.34 9.38 0.05
C ILE A 23 8.03 8.69 -0.37
N PHE A 24 7.29 9.26 -1.32
CA PHE A 24 6.05 8.66 -1.82
C PHE A 24 6.28 7.35 -2.58
N THR A 25 7.37 7.21 -3.33
CA THR A 25 7.72 5.90 -3.94
C THR A 25 8.05 4.85 -2.88
N GLY A 26 8.78 5.22 -1.82
CA GLY A 26 9.04 4.33 -0.68
C GLY A 26 7.75 3.91 0.05
N LEU A 27 6.84 4.85 0.30
CA LEU A 27 5.53 4.58 0.92
C LEU A 27 4.66 3.67 0.07
N ARG A 28 4.67 3.83 -1.26
CA ARG A 28 3.93 2.94 -2.16
C ARG A 28 4.46 1.51 -2.07
N LEU A 29 5.78 1.35 -2.10
CA LEU A 29 6.41 0.05 -2.01
C LEU A 29 6.09 -0.63 -0.66
N SER A 30 6.18 0.11 0.44
CA SER A 30 5.88 -0.43 1.77
C SER A 30 4.40 -0.76 1.95
N LEU A 31 3.47 0.00 1.36
CA LEU A 31 2.04 -0.34 1.35
C LEU A 31 1.76 -1.62 0.56
N GLY A 32 2.37 -1.80 -0.61
CA GLY A 32 2.21 -3.02 -1.40
C GLY A 32 2.73 -4.27 -0.68
N VAL A 33 3.92 -4.18 -0.09
CA VAL A 33 4.49 -5.27 0.72
C VAL A 33 3.69 -5.51 2.00
N GLY A 34 3.30 -4.44 2.70
CA GLY A 34 2.51 -4.50 3.92
C GLY A 34 1.14 -5.15 3.70
N TRP A 35 0.49 -4.88 2.56
CA TRP A 35 -0.76 -5.53 2.18
C TRP A 35 -0.61 -7.05 2.05
N MET A 36 0.45 -7.52 1.38
CA MET A 36 0.70 -8.95 1.26
C MET A 36 1.02 -9.61 2.61
N VAL A 37 1.79 -8.93 3.46
CA VAL A 37 2.12 -9.40 4.81
C VAL A 37 0.88 -9.47 5.70
N LEU A 38 -0.02 -8.49 5.60
CA LEU A 38 -1.28 -8.48 6.35
C LEU A 38 -2.14 -9.71 5.99
N ILE A 39 -2.31 -10.00 4.70
CA ILE A 39 -3.08 -11.18 4.25
C ILE A 39 -2.44 -12.46 4.77
N ALA A 40 -1.11 -12.60 4.66
CA ALA A 40 -0.40 -13.76 5.19
C ALA A 40 -0.58 -13.90 6.70
N ALA A 41 -0.57 -12.78 7.44
CA ALA A 41 -0.84 -12.77 8.87
C ALA A 41 -2.28 -13.21 9.18
N GLU A 42 -3.29 -12.77 8.41
CA GLU A 42 -4.67 -13.23 8.59
C GLU A 42 -4.84 -14.74 8.37
N MET A 43 -4.10 -15.33 7.43
CA MET A 43 -4.12 -16.78 7.19
C MET A 43 -3.53 -17.57 8.37
N LEU A 44 -2.48 -17.05 9.00
CA LEU A 44 -1.78 -17.71 10.12
C LEU A 44 -2.46 -17.50 11.48
N ALA A 45 -2.96 -16.28 11.74
CA ALA A 45 -3.50 -15.90 13.04
C ALA A 45 -4.88 -16.54 13.33
N GLN A 46 -5.50 -17.21 12.35
CA GLN A 46 -6.85 -17.80 12.45
C GLN A 46 -7.92 -16.79 12.90
N ASN A 47 -7.64 -15.50 12.78
CA ASN A 47 -8.57 -14.42 13.10
C ASN A 47 -9.64 -14.36 12.00
N PRO A 48 -10.90 -13.96 12.30
CA PRO A 48 -11.92 -13.81 11.26
C PRO A 48 -11.46 -12.75 10.24
N GLY A 49 -11.16 -13.19 9.02
CA GLY A 49 -10.60 -12.35 7.97
C GLY A 49 -10.73 -12.99 6.58
N LEU A 50 -10.44 -12.23 5.53
CA LEU A 50 -10.57 -12.69 4.14
C LEU A 50 -9.58 -13.80 3.83
N GLY A 51 -8.35 -13.73 4.38
CA GLY A 51 -7.34 -14.77 4.22
C GLY A 51 -7.72 -16.10 4.87
N LYS A 52 -8.27 -16.06 6.09
CA LYS A 52 -8.76 -17.24 6.80
C LYS A 52 -9.97 -17.86 6.10
N PHE A 53 -10.87 -17.04 5.54
CA PHE A 53 -12.00 -17.51 4.75
C PHE A 53 -11.56 -18.29 3.49
N VAL A 54 -10.54 -17.80 2.77
CA VAL A 54 -9.94 -18.53 1.65
C VAL A 54 -9.33 -19.85 2.11
N TRP A 55 -8.61 -19.85 3.23
CA TRP A 55 -7.93 -21.02 3.77
C TRP A 55 -8.90 -22.12 4.24
N ASP A 56 -9.97 -21.75 4.95
CA ASP A 56 -11.01 -22.67 5.40
C ASP A 56 -11.76 -23.29 4.23
N GLU A 57 -12.18 -22.47 3.27
CA GLU A 57 -12.91 -22.95 2.09
C GLU A 57 -11.96 -23.80 1.20
N PHE A 58 -10.65 -23.56 1.20
CA PHE A 58 -9.68 -24.41 0.49
C PHE A 58 -9.55 -25.79 1.12
N GLN A 59 -9.51 -25.89 2.46
CA GLN A 59 -9.47 -27.19 3.15
C GLN A 59 -10.77 -27.99 3.01
N ASN A 60 -11.92 -27.31 2.84
CA ASN A 60 -13.23 -27.97 2.79
C ASN A 60 -13.53 -28.70 1.45
N GLY A 61 -12.67 -28.54 0.43
CA GLY A 61 -12.57 -29.41 -0.77
C GLY A 61 -13.80 -29.53 -1.68
N SER A 62 -14.90 -28.84 -1.39
CA SER A 62 -16.18 -28.98 -2.09
C SER A 62 -16.28 -28.03 -3.30
N SER A 63 -16.99 -28.40 -4.37
CA SER A 63 -17.12 -27.55 -5.58
C SER A 63 -17.74 -26.16 -5.31
N GLN A 64 -18.57 -26.03 -4.29
CA GLN A 64 -19.16 -24.75 -3.85
C GLN A 64 -18.14 -23.85 -3.10
N SER A 65 -17.08 -24.45 -2.57
CA SER A 65 -15.98 -23.81 -1.83
C SER A 65 -15.06 -23.05 -2.80
N LEU A 66 -14.78 -23.64 -3.97
CA LEU A 66 -13.97 -23.01 -5.02
C LEU A 66 -14.57 -21.70 -5.54
N ALA A 67 -15.90 -21.64 -5.70
CA ALA A 67 -16.59 -20.42 -6.12
C ALA A 67 -16.39 -19.29 -5.10
N LYS A 68 -16.46 -19.59 -3.80
CA LYS A 68 -16.24 -18.62 -2.73
C LYS A 68 -14.78 -18.16 -2.65
N ILE A 69 -13.82 -19.07 -2.84
CA ILE A 69 -12.39 -18.73 -2.91
C ILE A 69 -12.14 -17.74 -4.05
N MET A 70 -12.71 -17.97 -5.23
CA MET A 70 -12.58 -17.04 -6.36
C MET A 70 -13.10 -15.65 -6.03
N VAL A 71 -14.28 -15.54 -5.41
CA VAL A 71 -14.84 -14.25 -4.99
C VAL A 71 -13.94 -13.56 -3.95
N ALA A 72 -13.39 -14.31 -3.00
CA ALA A 72 -12.50 -13.76 -1.99
C ALA A 72 -11.18 -13.26 -2.60
N VAL A 73 -10.56 -14.02 -3.52
CA VAL A 73 -9.35 -13.60 -4.24
C VAL A 73 -9.59 -12.35 -5.09
N ILE A 74 -10.73 -12.27 -5.79
CA ILE A 74 -11.12 -11.08 -6.56
C ILE A 74 -11.29 -9.88 -5.61
N THR A 75 -11.92 -10.07 -4.46
CA THR A 75 -12.13 -9.01 -3.47
C THR A 75 -10.79 -8.50 -2.92
N ILE A 76 -9.86 -9.40 -2.57
CA ILE A 76 -8.51 -9.05 -2.12
C ILE A 76 -7.75 -8.27 -3.21
N GLY A 77 -7.82 -8.72 -4.46
CA GLY A 77 -7.21 -8.03 -5.59
C GLY A 77 -7.79 -6.64 -5.83
N LEU A 78 -9.12 -6.50 -5.70
CA LEU A 78 -9.82 -5.23 -5.83
C LEU A 78 -9.39 -4.23 -4.74
N ILE A 79 -9.28 -4.69 -3.49
CA ILE A 79 -8.84 -3.84 -2.37
C ILE A 79 -7.37 -3.44 -2.55
N GLY A 80 -6.50 -4.37 -2.93
CA GLY A 80 -5.09 -4.07 -3.22
C GLY A 80 -4.95 -3.05 -4.36
N PHE A 81 -5.75 -3.19 -5.42
CA PHE A 81 -5.79 -2.23 -6.52
C PHE A 81 -6.31 -0.85 -6.09
N LEU A 82 -7.35 -0.82 -5.24
CA LEU A 82 -7.88 0.42 -4.67
C LEU A 82 -6.83 1.13 -3.81
N LEU A 83 -6.10 0.39 -2.97
CA LEU A 83 -5.02 0.93 -2.14
C LEU A 83 -3.91 1.55 -2.99
N ASP A 84 -3.48 0.87 -4.07
CA ASP A 84 -2.49 1.41 -5.00
C ASP A 84 -3.01 2.69 -5.69
N ARG A 85 -4.28 2.70 -6.10
CA ARG A 85 -4.90 3.85 -6.76
C ARG A 85 -5.05 5.06 -5.82
N VAL A 86 -5.42 4.83 -4.56
CA VAL A 86 -5.48 5.86 -3.52
C VAL A 86 -4.08 6.44 -3.30
N MET A 87 -3.04 5.60 -3.26
CA MET A 87 -1.67 6.06 -3.08
C MET A 87 -1.19 6.92 -4.26
N LEU A 88 -1.54 6.54 -5.50
CA LEU A 88 -1.28 7.35 -6.69
C LEU A 88 -2.02 8.70 -6.66
N ALA A 89 -3.27 8.73 -6.19
CA ALA A 89 -4.03 9.96 -6.02
C ALA A 89 -3.38 10.88 -4.96
N PHE A 90 -2.92 10.33 -3.85
CA PHE A 90 -2.16 11.07 -2.84
C PHE A 90 -0.84 11.62 -3.40
N GLN A 91 -0.09 10.81 -4.15
CA GLN A 91 1.15 11.27 -4.79
C GLN A 91 0.89 12.43 -5.75
N ALA A 92 -0.18 12.36 -6.57
CA ALA A 92 -0.55 13.43 -7.49
C ALA A 92 -0.97 14.72 -6.75
N MET A 93 -1.74 14.58 -5.66
CA MET A 93 -2.21 15.72 -4.86
C MET A 93 -1.04 16.47 -4.20
N PHE A 94 -0.06 15.75 -3.63
CA PHE A 94 1.09 16.37 -2.97
C PHE A 94 2.17 16.87 -3.96
N SER A 95 2.34 16.19 -5.09
CA SER A 95 3.27 16.66 -6.15
C SER A 95 2.83 18.01 -6.73
N TYR A 96 1.51 18.24 -6.86
CA TYR A 96 0.96 19.53 -7.32
C TYR A 96 1.24 20.69 -6.36
N SER A 97 1.41 20.42 -5.06
CA SER A 97 1.72 21.44 -4.05
C SER A 97 3.17 21.93 -4.06
N ALA A 98 4.10 21.20 -4.69
CA ALA A 98 5.53 21.54 -4.67
C ALA A 98 5.96 22.51 -5.81
N THR A 99 5.05 22.84 -6.74
CA THR A 99 5.33 23.71 -7.89
C THR A 99 4.83 25.16 -7.70
N ARG A 100 4.41 25.56 -6.50
CA ARG A 100 4.02 26.95 -6.21
C ARG A 100 4.85 27.58 -5.10
#